data_AF-A0AA42N5K8-F1
#
_entry.id   AF-A0AA42N5K8-F1
#
_cell.length_a   1.000
_cell.length_b   1.000
_cell.length_c   1.000
_cell.angle_alpha   90.00
_cell.angle_beta   90.00
_cell.angle_gamma   90.00
#
_symmetry.space_group_name_H-M   'P 1'
#
loop_
_entity.id
_entity.type
_entity.pdbx_description
1 polymer ?
#
loop_
_entity_poly.entity_id
_entity_poly.type
_entity_poly.pdbx_seq_one_letter_code
_entity_poly.pdbx_strand_id
1 'polypeptide(L)'
;MTWQSPIAPGISWYQATVGERPDYPALDGSKEVDVAIIGGGYTGLQAACNLAENGVSVALVEAHRFGDGASGRNGGQFGTGQRSFPDEMEEEIGFEQSKLLFDIAEDAKNYVRGFAVNRGIDMEYLPGQLYVAHKAAYEDDYRRSVDAMNNRYGYPYISYMERGEARKRVGSTHYFGGTRDTGTGHIHPLKLLVGLAKAAQAAGAAIHEMTPAKSIRQAGGKTVIETPFGTITAPRVLIATNAYIGNLEPVTAAHIMPIRSFIGATVPLDAFPDIIPDREAVADSRFVVRYFRKTADNRLLFGGREAYTADTPRDISSHIRRQIAEIYPALKDIEISHSWGGSVGITLPRKVFVREVMPGVTSIGGYSGHGVMLSNYCGKLYADLVLGKKDMLAPFAQLKVPSFPGGASLRAPLLFLALSWYALRDRF
;
A
#
# COMPACT_ATOMS: atom_id res chain seq x y z
N MET A 1 4.37 6.81 27.43
CA MET A 1 3.22 7.43 26.73
C MET A 1 3.04 6.72 25.40
N THR A 2 1.81 6.47 24.97
CA THR A 2 1.53 5.87 23.65
C THR A 2 1.97 6.83 22.54
N TRP A 3 2.85 6.39 21.63
CA TRP A 3 3.32 7.21 20.51
C TRP A 3 2.17 7.56 19.56
N GLN A 4 1.87 8.85 19.42
CA GLN A 4 0.99 9.38 18.38
C GLN A 4 1.84 9.90 17.22
N SER A 5 1.62 9.35 16.03
CA SER A 5 2.34 9.78 14.84
C SER A 5 2.02 11.26 14.50
N PRO A 6 3.03 12.08 14.17
CA PRO A 6 2.80 13.48 13.78
C PRO A 6 2.23 13.62 12.36
N ILE A 7 2.37 12.60 11.52
CA ILE A 7 1.94 12.63 10.11
C ILE A 7 0.60 11.94 9.86
N ALA A 8 0.02 11.34 10.89
CA ALA A 8 -1.17 10.54 10.76
C ALA A 8 -2.12 10.75 11.94
N PRO A 9 -3.40 11.09 11.69
CA PRO A 9 -4.34 11.33 12.75
C PRO A 9 -4.82 10.02 13.38
N GLY A 10 -5.10 10.07 14.68
CA GLY A 10 -5.64 8.98 15.48
C GLY A 10 -4.64 7.87 15.79
N ILE A 11 -4.97 7.07 16.81
CA ILE A 11 -4.25 5.86 17.17
C ILE A 11 -4.90 4.70 16.41
N SER A 12 -4.13 4.00 15.58
CA SER A 12 -4.66 2.86 14.83
C SER A 12 -4.78 1.63 15.72
N TRP A 13 -5.74 0.74 15.41
CA TRP A 13 -5.83 -0.57 16.05
C TRP A 13 -4.49 -1.32 15.95
N TYR A 14 -3.82 -1.23 14.80
CA TYR A 14 -2.50 -1.84 14.61
C TYR A 14 -1.45 -1.37 15.62
N GLN A 15 -1.41 -0.07 15.96
CA GLN A 15 -0.48 0.44 16.97
C GLN A 15 -0.80 -0.11 18.36
N ALA A 16 -2.08 -0.34 18.67
CA ALA A 16 -2.50 -0.90 19.94
C ALA A 16 -2.20 -2.40 20.06
N THR A 17 -2.11 -3.13 18.94
CA THR A 17 -2.02 -4.61 18.92
C THR A 17 -0.74 -5.18 18.33
N VAL A 18 0.19 -4.37 17.81
CA VAL A 18 1.43 -4.86 17.20
C VAL A 18 2.35 -5.58 18.20
N GLY A 19 2.22 -5.29 19.50
CA GLY A 19 3.16 -5.76 20.53
C GLY A 19 4.40 -4.87 20.60
N GLU A 20 5.57 -5.47 20.71
CA GLU A 20 6.83 -4.73 20.75
C GLU A 20 7.11 -4.04 19.40
N ARG A 21 7.26 -2.72 19.44
CA ARG A 21 7.70 -1.90 18.32
C ARG A 21 9.03 -1.23 18.71
N PRO A 22 10.18 -1.75 18.25
CA PRO A 22 11.48 -1.16 18.56
C PRO A 22 11.59 0.30 18.14
N ASP A 23 12.52 1.01 18.77
CA ASP A 23 12.98 2.33 18.35
C ASP A 23 14.35 2.18 17.71
N TYR A 24 14.61 2.98 16.67
CA TYR A 24 15.90 3.00 15.98
C TYR A 24 16.56 4.37 16.15
N PRO A 25 17.88 4.43 16.39
CA PRO A 25 18.54 5.70 16.68
C PRO A 25 18.50 6.62 15.45
N ALA A 26 18.40 7.92 15.70
CA ALA A 26 18.60 8.92 14.65
C ALA A 26 20.01 8.83 14.06
N LEU A 27 20.21 9.41 12.88
CA LEU A 27 21.54 9.55 12.30
C LEU A 27 22.43 10.38 13.23
N ASP A 28 23.67 9.95 13.38
CA ASP A 28 24.63 10.45 14.37
C ASP A 28 25.89 11.02 13.72
N GLY A 29 25.72 11.80 12.65
CA GLY A 29 26.81 12.39 11.88
C GLY A 29 26.77 12.01 10.40
N SER A 30 27.75 12.52 9.65
CA SER A 30 27.85 12.22 8.23
C SER A 30 28.35 10.79 7.96
N LYS A 31 27.82 10.15 6.90
CA LYS A 31 28.19 8.79 6.49
C LYS A 31 28.42 8.71 4.98
N GLU A 32 29.37 7.87 4.58
CA GLU A 32 29.49 7.40 3.19
C GLU A 32 29.07 5.94 3.14
N VAL A 33 28.23 5.59 2.18
CA VAL A 33 27.71 4.23 1.97
C VAL A 33 27.59 3.93 0.48
N ASP A 34 27.46 2.65 0.11
CA ASP A 34 27.23 2.24 -1.27
C ASP A 34 25.81 2.60 -1.74
N VAL A 35 24.82 2.45 -0.85
CA VAL A 35 23.42 2.77 -1.14
C VAL A 35 22.78 3.54 0.01
N ALA A 36 22.20 4.70 -0.30
CA ALA A 36 21.36 5.43 0.63
C ALA A 36 19.87 5.26 0.29
N ILE A 37 19.01 5.14 1.30
CA ILE A 37 17.57 4.92 1.13
C ILE A 37 16.80 5.98 1.91
N ILE A 38 15.85 6.64 1.25
CA ILE A 38 14.99 7.66 1.86
C ILE A 38 13.56 7.11 1.97
N GLY A 39 13.10 6.89 3.20
CA GLY A 39 11.76 6.38 3.51
C GLY A 39 11.78 4.93 4.01
N GLY A 40 11.32 4.73 5.24
CA GLY A 40 11.28 3.43 5.94
C GLY A 40 9.95 2.71 5.82
N GLY A 41 9.32 2.79 4.66
CA GLY A 41 8.18 1.94 4.30
C GLY A 41 8.63 0.55 3.81
N TYR A 42 7.67 -0.24 3.33
CA TYR A 42 7.95 -1.58 2.78
C TYR A 42 9.03 -1.58 1.68
N THR A 43 8.98 -0.65 0.73
CA THR A 43 9.96 -0.55 -0.36
C THR A 43 11.38 -0.31 0.16
N GLY A 44 11.54 0.68 1.04
CA GLY A 44 12.86 1.04 1.56
C GLY A 44 13.44 -0.04 2.46
N LEU A 45 12.64 -0.60 3.37
CA LEU A 45 13.12 -1.64 4.29
C LEU A 45 13.41 -2.97 3.57
N GLN A 46 12.62 -3.36 2.56
CA GLN A 46 12.95 -4.54 1.75
C GLN A 46 14.23 -4.36 0.94
N ALA A 47 14.42 -3.18 0.34
CA ALA A 47 15.68 -2.85 -0.33
C ALA A 47 16.85 -2.92 0.65
N ALA A 48 16.72 -2.29 1.83
CA ALA A 48 17.76 -2.28 2.85
C ALA A 48 18.14 -3.70 3.31
N CYS A 49 17.15 -4.53 3.62
CA CYS A 49 17.34 -5.91 4.06
C CYS A 49 18.09 -6.74 2.99
N ASN A 50 17.58 -6.74 1.75
CA ASN A 50 18.17 -7.56 0.69
C ASN A 50 19.58 -7.09 0.30
N LEU A 51 19.84 -5.77 0.31
CA LEU A 51 21.16 -5.23 0.02
C LEU A 51 22.17 -5.58 1.12
N ALA A 52 21.80 -5.36 2.39
CA ALA A 52 22.68 -5.63 3.51
C ALA A 52 22.99 -7.15 3.66
N GLU A 53 22.02 -8.02 3.40
CA GLU A 53 22.23 -9.49 3.34
C GLU A 53 23.28 -9.91 2.31
N ASN A 54 23.51 -9.08 1.28
CA ASN A 54 24.50 -9.30 0.24
C ASN A 54 25.77 -8.44 0.43
N GLY A 55 26.00 -7.93 1.64
CA GLY A 55 27.23 -7.23 2.02
C GLY A 55 27.34 -5.80 1.50
N VAL A 56 26.27 -5.23 0.95
CA VAL A 56 26.26 -3.82 0.51
C VAL A 56 26.12 -2.92 1.73
N SER A 57 26.94 -1.87 1.83
CA SER A 57 26.78 -0.89 2.91
C SER A 57 25.55 0.00 2.64
N VAL A 58 24.60 -0.01 3.57
CA VAL A 58 23.30 0.68 3.43
C VAL A 58 23.06 1.62 4.59
N ALA A 59 22.65 2.85 4.27
CA ALA A 59 22.03 3.77 5.24
C ALA A 59 20.59 4.09 4.81
N LEU A 60 19.61 3.82 5.68
CA LEU A 60 18.21 4.17 5.48
C LEU A 60 17.82 5.26 6.49
N VAL A 61 17.17 6.32 6.01
CA VAL A 61 16.62 7.39 6.87
C VAL A 61 15.10 7.48 6.73
N GLU A 62 14.42 7.60 7.88
CA GLU A 62 12.99 7.79 8.02
C GLU A 62 12.71 9.02 8.88
N ALA A 63 11.81 9.90 8.43
CA ALA A 63 11.52 11.15 9.11
C ALA A 63 10.82 10.96 10.46
N HIS A 64 10.11 9.84 10.64
CA HIS A 64 9.35 9.51 11.85
C HIS A 64 9.72 8.10 12.37
N ARG A 65 8.75 7.38 12.94
CA ARG A 65 8.92 5.97 13.29
C ARG A 65 8.48 5.07 12.14
N PHE A 66 9.15 3.94 11.93
CA PHE A 66 8.79 2.95 10.93
C PHE A 66 7.36 2.48 11.13
N GLY A 67 6.50 2.81 10.16
CA GLY A 67 5.08 2.42 10.15
C GLY A 67 4.11 3.54 10.45
N ASP A 68 4.63 4.75 10.67
CA ASP A 68 3.81 5.95 10.78
C ASP A 68 3.18 6.37 9.44
N GLY A 69 3.77 5.97 8.31
CA GLY A 69 3.20 6.12 6.97
C GLY A 69 2.21 5.02 6.57
N ALA A 70 1.87 4.96 5.28
CA ALA A 70 0.88 4.03 4.73
C ALA A 70 1.19 2.55 5.03
N SER A 71 2.46 2.15 5.05
CA SER A 71 2.85 0.74 5.24
C SER A 71 2.42 0.18 6.60
N GLY A 72 2.29 0.98 7.66
CA GLY A 72 1.81 0.52 8.97
C GLY A 72 0.33 0.83 9.27
N ARG A 73 -0.39 1.46 8.33
CA ARG A 73 -1.73 2.04 8.58
C ARG A 73 -2.79 1.68 7.55
N ASN A 74 -2.44 0.93 6.51
CA ASN A 74 -3.36 0.55 5.43
C ASN A 74 -4.39 -0.50 5.85
N GLY A 75 -5.32 -0.82 4.95
CA GLY A 75 -6.38 -1.82 5.18
C GLY A 75 -5.92 -3.26 5.36
N GLY A 76 -4.65 -3.58 5.11
CA GLY A 76 -4.11 -4.94 5.22
C GLY A 76 -4.48 -5.85 4.05
N GLN A 77 -5.10 -5.34 2.98
CA GLN A 77 -5.49 -6.11 1.80
C GLN A 77 -4.26 -6.72 1.11
N PHE A 78 -4.30 -8.02 0.84
CA PHE A 78 -3.20 -8.81 0.29
C PHE A 78 -3.69 -9.54 -0.98
N GLY A 79 -3.84 -8.77 -2.06
CA GLY A 79 -4.54 -9.18 -3.28
C GLY A 79 -3.68 -9.95 -4.29
N THR A 80 -4.02 -9.82 -5.57
CA THR A 80 -3.24 -10.32 -6.73
C THR A 80 -3.21 -9.22 -7.80
N GLY A 81 -2.30 -9.34 -8.77
CA GLY A 81 -2.22 -8.46 -9.92
C GLY A 81 -1.82 -7.02 -9.58
N GLN A 82 -2.25 -6.10 -10.44
CA GLN A 82 -2.08 -4.67 -10.23
C GLN A 82 -3.34 -4.12 -9.53
N ARG A 83 -3.59 -2.80 -9.58
CA ARG A 83 -4.81 -2.24 -8.99
C ARG A 83 -6.09 -2.72 -9.72
N SER A 84 -6.01 -3.04 -11.01
CA SER A 84 -7.10 -3.52 -11.86
C SER A 84 -6.96 -5.01 -12.17
N PHE A 85 -8.02 -5.63 -12.69
CA PHE A 85 -7.87 -6.93 -13.34
C PHE A 85 -6.88 -6.83 -14.50
N PRO A 86 -6.11 -7.89 -14.78
CA PRO A 86 -5.05 -7.79 -15.76
C PRO A 86 -5.59 -7.66 -17.20
N ASP A 87 -6.77 -8.19 -17.50
CA ASP A 87 -7.42 -8.05 -18.81
C ASP A 87 -7.78 -6.59 -19.14
N GLU A 88 -8.10 -5.78 -18.13
CA GLU A 88 -8.36 -4.34 -18.30
C GLU A 88 -7.12 -3.57 -18.80
N MET A 89 -5.91 -4.06 -18.52
CA MET A 89 -4.69 -3.40 -18.98
C MET A 89 -4.31 -3.78 -20.41
N GLU A 90 -4.85 -4.87 -20.95
CA GLU A 90 -4.44 -5.41 -22.25
C GLU A 90 -4.69 -4.44 -23.40
N GLU A 91 -5.78 -3.66 -23.36
CA GLU A 91 -6.08 -2.67 -24.40
C GLU A 91 -4.96 -1.63 -24.55
N GLU A 92 -4.25 -1.30 -23.47
CA GLU A 92 -3.20 -0.28 -23.48
C GLU A 92 -1.80 -0.86 -23.71
N ILE A 93 -1.48 -1.99 -23.07
CA ILE A 93 -0.10 -2.53 -23.00
C ILE A 93 0.06 -3.89 -23.70
N GLY A 94 -1.02 -4.49 -24.19
CA GLY A 94 -1.03 -5.82 -24.78
C GLY A 94 -0.95 -6.95 -23.74
N PHE A 95 -1.31 -8.15 -24.20
CA PHE A 95 -1.38 -9.35 -23.35
C PHE A 95 -0.04 -9.70 -22.71
N GLU A 96 1.05 -9.74 -23.47
CA GLU A 96 2.36 -10.17 -22.95
C GLU A 96 2.85 -9.28 -21.79
N GLN A 97 2.75 -7.97 -21.93
CA GLN A 97 3.15 -7.04 -20.87
C GLN A 97 2.20 -7.11 -19.68
N SER A 98 0.89 -7.26 -19.93
CA SER A 98 -0.10 -7.43 -18.86
C SER A 98 0.16 -8.72 -18.08
N LYS A 99 0.42 -9.83 -18.77
CA LYS A 99 0.75 -11.12 -18.18
C LYS A 99 2.04 -11.06 -17.37
N LEU A 100 3.08 -10.40 -17.88
CA LEU A 100 4.32 -10.19 -17.15
C LEU A 100 4.10 -9.41 -15.84
N LEU A 101 3.33 -8.32 -15.88
CA LEU A 101 3.01 -7.54 -14.68
C LEU A 101 2.14 -8.31 -13.69
N PHE A 102 1.27 -9.19 -14.19
CA PHE A 102 0.49 -10.11 -13.36
C PHE A 102 1.40 -11.13 -12.67
N ASP A 103 2.32 -11.76 -13.40
CA ASP A 103 3.27 -12.73 -12.86
C ASP A 103 4.20 -12.10 -11.81
N ILE A 104 4.66 -10.87 -12.05
CA ILE A 104 5.44 -10.12 -11.06
C ILE A 104 4.62 -9.88 -9.77
N ALA A 105 3.31 -9.66 -9.88
CA ALA A 105 2.46 -9.49 -8.70
C ALA A 105 2.27 -10.81 -7.93
N GLU A 106 2.16 -11.94 -8.64
CA GLU A 106 2.11 -13.27 -8.03
C GLU A 106 3.44 -13.64 -7.36
N ASP A 107 4.57 -13.31 -7.98
CA ASP A 107 5.90 -13.42 -7.37
C ASP A 107 5.99 -12.54 -6.12
N ALA A 108 5.46 -11.31 -6.16
CA ALA A 108 5.42 -10.41 -5.02
C ALA A 108 4.64 -11.01 -3.85
N LYS A 109 3.47 -11.60 -4.14
CA LYS A 109 2.63 -12.29 -3.15
C LYS A 109 3.37 -13.45 -2.49
N ASN A 110 3.95 -14.32 -3.31
CA ASN A 110 4.70 -15.48 -2.85
C ASN A 110 5.94 -15.06 -2.05
N TYR A 111 6.67 -14.05 -2.53
CA TYR A 111 7.83 -13.50 -1.87
C TYR A 111 7.50 -12.98 -0.46
N VAL A 112 6.46 -12.15 -0.30
CA VAL A 112 6.13 -11.59 1.02
C VAL A 112 5.70 -12.69 1.99
N ARG A 113 4.91 -13.67 1.55
CA ARG A 113 4.53 -14.81 2.39
C ARG A 113 5.76 -15.63 2.80
N GLY A 114 6.62 -15.96 1.85
CA GLY A 114 7.86 -16.70 2.12
C GLY A 114 8.82 -15.94 3.04
N PHE A 115 8.98 -14.63 2.80
CA PHE A 115 9.81 -13.76 3.64
C PHE A 115 9.34 -13.75 5.08
N ALA A 116 8.02 -13.60 5.30
CA ALA A 116 7.44 -13.60 6.63
C ALA A 116 7.63 -14.95 7.34
N VAL A 117 7.32 -16.06 6.67
CA VAL A 117 7.49 -17.42 7.21
C VAL A 117 8.96 -17.69 7.57
N ASN A 118 9.89 -17.42 6.65
CA ASN A 118 11.31 -17.72 6.83
C ASN A 118 11.97 -16.92 7.97
N ARG A 119 11.36 -15.80 8.40
CA ARG A 119 11.86 -14.93 9.48
C ARG A 119 10.99 -14.96 10.73
N GLY A 120 9.99 -15.85 10.79
CA GLY A 120 9.09 -15.94 11.93
C GLY A 120 8.27 -14.67 12.17
N ILE A 121 7.96 -13.92 11.11
CA ILE A 121 7.13 -12.71 11.20
C ILE A 121 5.67 -13.13 11.19
N ASP A 122 5.02 -13.13 12.35
CA ASP A 122 3.58 -13.28 12.46
C ASP A 122 2.88 -12.01 11.95
N MET A 123 2.57 -11.98 10.66
CA MET A 123 1.78 -10.90 10.05
C MET A 123 0.27 -11.13 10.15
N GLU A 124 -0.20 -12.11 10.94
CA GLU A 124 -1.63 -12.49 11.06
C GLU A 124 -2.31 -12.69 9.69
N TYR A 125 -1.66 -13.45 8.81
CA TYR A 125 -2.22 -13.70 7.48
C TYR A 125 -3.49 -14.56 7.57
N LEU A 126 -4.59 -14.03 7.01
CA LEU A 126 -5.85 -14.73 6.84
C LEU A 126 -6.18 -14.82 5.34
N PRO A 127 -6.49 -16.02 4.81
CA PRO A 127 -6.69 -16.22 3.37
C PRO A 127 -8.07 -15.72 2.91
N GLY A 128 -8.15 -15.46 1.60
CA GLY A 128 -9.39 -15.14 0.91
C GLY A 128 -9.69 -13.65 0.82
N GLN A 129 -10.08 -13.22 -0.37
CA GLN A 129 -10.60 -11.89 -0.64
C GLN A 129 -11.85 -11.98 -1.54
N LEU A 130 -12.82 -11.14 -1.26
CA LEU A 130 -14.05 -10.94 -2.03
C LEU A 130 -13.97 -9.57 -2.71
N TYR A 131 -14.18 -9.53 -4.02
CA TYR A 131 -14.37 -8.28 -4.75
C TYR A 131 -15.82 -8.17 -5.21
N VAL A 132 -16.60 -7.27 -4.63
CA VAL A 132 -18.07 -7.29 -4.72
C VAL A 132 -18.64 -6.13 -5.53
N ALA A 133 -19.63 -6.46 -6.38
CA ALA A 133 -20.23 -5.52 -7.30
C ALA A 133 -21.24 -4.63 -6.58
N HIS A 134 -21.00 -3.31 -6.55
CA HIS A 134 -21.94 -2.34 -5.96
C HIS A 134 -23.09 -1.94 -6.89
N LYS A 135 -23.04 -2.34 -8.17
CA LYS A 135 -24.09 -2.17 -9.19
C LYS A 135 -24.16 -3.44 -10.04
N ALA A 136 -25.35 -3.76 -10.54
CA ALA A 136 -25.59 -4.91 -11.42
C ALA A 136 -24.76 -4.86 -12.73
N ALA A 137 -24.49 -3.65 -13.23
CA ALA A 137 -23.77 -3.44 -14.49
C ALA A 137 -22.33 -4.00 -14.50
N TYR A 138 -21.74 -4.33 -13.34
CA TYR A 138 -20.39 -4.90 -13.25
C TYR A 138 -20.36 -6.44 -13.24
N GLU A 139 -21.52 -7.11 -13.24
CA GLU A 139 -21.59 -8.57 -13.15
C GLU A 139 -20.88 -9.25 -14.34
N ASP A 140 -21.16 -8.80 -15.57
CA ASP A 140 -20.58 -9.35 -16.79
C ASP A 140 -19.07 -9.10 -16.88
N ASP A 141 -18.60 -7.92 -16.45
CA ASP A 141 -17.19 -7.58 -16.39
C ASP A 141 -16.43 -8.53 -15.46
N TYR A 142 -16.97 -8.80 -14.27
CA TYR A 142 -16.36 -9.75 -13.34
C TYR A 142 -16.32 -11.18 -13.86
N ARG A 143 -17.38 -11.66 -14.54
CA ARG A 143 -17.35 -12.99 -15.16
C ARG A 143 -16.25 -13.07 -16.21
N ARG A 144 -16.17 -12.08 -17.10
CA ARG A 144 -15.14 -11.99 -18.13
C ARG A 144 -13.74 -11.97 -17.53
N SER A 145 -13.50 -11.17 -16.50
CA SER A 145 -12.19 -11.12 -15.83
C SER A 145 -11.86 -12.43 -15.11
N VAL A 146 -12.82 -13.11 -14.48
CA VAL A 146 -12.63 -14.46 -13.91
C VAL A 146 -12.22 -15.46 -14.99
N ASP A 147 -12.91 -15.45 -16.14
CA ASP A 147 -12.58 -16.34 -17.25
C ASP A 147 -11.21 -16.03 -17.84
N ALA A 148 -10.85 -14.75 -18.00
CA ALA A 148 -9.53 -14.34 -18.44
C ALA A 148 -8.45 -14.79 -17.45
N MET A 149 -8.65 -14.55 -16.16
CA MET A 149 -7.70 -14.94 -15.12
C MET A 149 -7.44 -16.45 -15.09
N ASN A 150 -8.51 -17.25 -15.16
CA ASN A 150 -8.41 -18.72 -15.16
C ASN A 150 -7.76 -19.26 -16.45
N ASN A 151 -8.21 -18.80 -17.61
CA ASN A 151 -7.88 -19.45 -18.89
C ASN A 151 -6.69 -18.84 -19.62
N ARG A 152 -6.37 -17.56 -19.37
CA ARG A 152 -5.33 -16.81 -20.10
C ARG A 152 -4.16 -16.41 -19.21
N TYR A 153 -4.44 -16.07 -17.95
CA TYR A 153 -3.40 -15.70 -16.98
C TYR A 153 -2.91 -16.87 -16.12
N GLY A 154 -3.55 -18.04 -16.21
CA GLY A 154 -3.13 -19.24 -15.49
C GLY A 154 -3.34 -19.13 -13.97
N TYR A 155 -4.39 -18.43 -13.53
CA TYR A 155 -4.68 -18.18 -12.13
C TYR A 155 -5.98 -18.88 -11.68
N PRO A 156 -5.91 -20.17 -11.24
CA PRO A 156 -7.07 -21.01 -10.97
C PRO A 156 -7.74 -20.78 -9.59
N TYR A 157 -7.38 -19.70 -8.88
CA TYR A 157 -7.81 -19.47 -7.50
C TYR A 157 -9.00 -18.51 -7.39
N ILE A 158 -9.43 -17.94 -8.52
CA ILE A 158 -10.51 -16.97 -8.59
C ILE A 158 -11.77 -17.59 -9.22
N SER A 159 -12.91 -17.30 -8.62
CA SER A 159 -14.23 -17.75 -9.07
C SER A 159 -15.24 -16.62 -9.00
N TYR A 160 -16.27 -16.66 -9.86
CA TYR A 160 -17.38 -15.73 -9.78
C TYR A 160 -18.39 -16.21 -8.73
N MET A 161 -18.85 -15.29 -7.90
CA MET A 161 -19.93 -15.50 -6.93
C MET A 161 -21.22 -14.87 -7.45
N GLU A 162 -22.24 -15.70 -7.62
CA GLU A 162 -23.60 -15.21 -7.80
C GLU A 162 -24.07 -14.42 -6.57
N ARG A 163 -25.07 -13.55 -6.76
CA ARG A 163 -25.62 -12.72 -5.67
C ARG A 163 -25.95 -13.51 -4.40
N GLY A 164 -26.51 -14.70 -4.55
CA GLY A 164 -26.87 -15.56 -3.42
C GLY A 164 -25.67 -16.02 -2.60
N GLU A 165 -24.55 -16.35 -3.26
CA GLU A 165 -23.30 -16.70 -2.58
C GLU A 165 -22.65 -15.45 -1.97
N ALA A 166 -22.55 -14.36 -2.73
CA ALA A 166 -22.00 -13.09 -2.23
C ALA A 166 -22.73 -12.62 -0.96
N ARG A 167 -24.07 -12.74 -0.92
CA ARG A 167 -24.86 -12.43 0.27
C ARG A 167 -24.45 -13.25 1.49
N LYS A 168 -24.27 -14.57 1.32
CA LYS A 168 -23.89 -15.49 2.41
C LYS A 168 -22.48 -15.19 2.93
N ARG A 169 -21.52 -14.93 2.02
CA ARG A 169 -20.12 -14.71 2.38
C ARG A 169 -19.84 -13.33 2.96
N VAL A 170 -20.52 -12.29 2.46
CA VAL A 170 -20.38 -10.93 2.98
C VAL A 170 -21.22 -10.73 4.23
N GLY A 171 -22.39 -11.36 4.31
CA GLY A 171 -23.38 -11.09 5.37
C GLY A 171 -24.24 -9.85 5.07
N SER A 172 -24.44 -9.51 3.79
CA SER A 172 -25.18 -8.32 3.38
C SER A 172 -25.91 -8.52 2.04
N THR A 173 -27.08 -7.89 1.89
CA THR A 173 -27.83 -7.84 0.63
C THR A 173 -27.44 -6.67 -0.28
N HIS A 174 -26.45 -5.86 0.13
CA HIS A 174 -26.08 -4.61 -0.56
C HIS A 174 -25.41 -4.81 -1.93
N TYR A 175 -24.91 -6.01 -2.21
CA TYR A 175 -24.09 -6.31 -3.38
C TYR A 175 -24.80 -7.23 -4.38
N PHE A 176 -24.36 -7.16 -5.63
CA PHE A 176 -25.00 -7.79 -6.79
C PHE A 176 -24.35 -9.12 -7.21
N GLY A 177 -23.21 -9.46 -6.61
CA GLY A 177 -22.35 -10.56 -7.00
C GLY A 177 -20.90 -10.16 -6.76
N GLY A 178 -19.94 -10.90 -7.30
CA GLY A 178 -18.53 -10.56 -7.15
C GLY A 178 -17.58 -11.65 -7.59
N THR A 179 -16.31 -11.48 -7.27
CA THR A 179 -15.31 -12.53 -7.36
C THR A 179 -14.87 -12.96 -5.97
N ARG A 180 -14.57 -14.25 -5.83
CA ARG A 180 -13.89 -14.81 -4.67
C ARG A 180 -12.54 -15.32 -5.11
N ASP A 181 -11.50 -14.81 -4.46
CA ASP A 181 -10.13 -15.19 -4.71
C ASP A 181 -9.52 -15.85 -3.47
N THR A 182 -9.30 -17.15 -3.56
CA THR A 182 -8.72 -17.95 -2.47
C THR A 182 -7.20 -17.91 -2.42
N GLY A 183 -6.55 -17.38 -3.46
CA GLY A 183 -5.11 -17.21 -3.54
C GLY A 183 -4.63 -15.89 -2.92
N THR A 184 -5.52 -15.11 -2.32
CA THR A 184 -5.26 -13.79 -1.72
C THR A 184 -5.56 -13.80 -0.22
N GLY A 185 -5.65 -12.64 0.43
CA GLY A 185 -6.03 -12.56 1.83
C GLY A 185 -5.87 -11.18 2.42
N HIS A 186 -5.58 -11.14 3.72
CA HIS A 186 -5.23 -9.93 4.44
C HIS A 186 -4.28 -10.18 5.59
N ILE A 187 -3.65 -9.11 6.08
CA ILE A 187 -2.60 -9.14 7.10
C ILE A 187 -2.79 -8.04 8.14
N HIS A 188 -2.01 -8.13 9.23
CA HIS A 188 -1.67 -7.04 10.12
C HIS A 188 -0.44 -6.28 9.59
N PRO A 189 -0.60 -5.19 8.81
CA PRO A 189 0.49 -4.55 8.09
C PRO A 189 1.62 -4.02 8.99
N LEU A 190 1.30 -3.49 10.17
CA LEU A 190 2.33 -2.98 11.08
C LEU A 190 3.21 -4.11 11.66
N LYS A 191 2.67 -5.33 11.86
CA LYS A 191 3.47 -6.48 12.32
C LYS A 191 4.44 -6.93 11.24
N LEU A 192 4.00 -6.98 9.98
CA LEU A 192 4.88 -7.23 8.83
C LEU A 192 6.02 -6.20 8.78
N LEU A 193 5.69 -4.91 8.90
CA LEU A 193 6.68 -3.85 8.85
C LEU A 193 7.69 -3.92 10.01
N VAL A 194 7.23 -4.15 11.24
CA VAL A 194 8.11 -4.29 12.40
C VAL A 194 9.05 -5.48 12.23
N GLY A 195 8.53 -6.62 11.77
CA GLY A 195 9.35 -7.79 11.46
C GLY A 195 10.38 -7.51 10.37
N LEU A 196 10.00 -6.75 9.34
CA LEU A 196 10.89 -6.33 8.28
C LEU A 196 11.98 -5.35 8.75
N ALA A 197 11.67 -4.40 9.62
CA ALA A 197 12.67 -3.49 10.20
C ALA A 197 13.68 -4.23 11.08
N LYS A 198 13.20 -5.19 11.90
CA LYS A 198 14.06 -6.11 12.66
C LYS A 198 14.98 -6.91 11.73
N ALA A 199 14.44 -7.44 10.64
CA ALA A 199 15.22 -8.19 9.65
C ALA A 199 16.28 -7.33 8.95
N ALA A 200 15.94 -6.10 8.54
CA ALA A 200 16.88 -5.18 7.90
C ALA A 200 18.04 -4.81 8.83
N GLN A 201 17.75 -4.53 10.12
CA GLN A 201 18.79 -4.28 11.12
C GLN A 201 19.67 -5.51 11.34
N ALA A 202 19.07 -6.70 11.48
CA ALA A 202 19.80 -7.96 11.67
C ALA A 202 20.70 -8.31 10.46
N ALA A 203 20.29 -7.90 9.26
CA ALA A 203 21.08 -8.03 8.04
C ALA A 203 22.29 -7.06 7.98
N GLY A 204 22.37 -6.08 8.88
CA GLY A 204 23.45 -5.09 8.93
C GLY A 204 23.14 -3.75 8.28
N ALA A 205 21.90 -3.49 7.86
CA ALA A 205 21.53 -2.17 7.36
C ALA A 205 21.55 -1.13 8.49
N ALA A 206 22.20 0.02 8.28
CA ALA A 206 22.11 1.15 9.20
C ALA A 206 20.79 1.88 8.99
N ILE A 207 19.81 1.62 9.83
CA ILE A 207 18.47 2.20 9.72
C ILE A 207 18.22 3.24 10.81
N HIS A 208 17.73 4.41 10.41
CA HIS A 208 17.63 5.59 11.25
C HIS A 208 16.23 6.18 11.22
N GLU A 209 15.53 6.15 12.36
CA GLU A 209 14.27 6.88 12.56
C GLU A 209 14.55 8.35 12.88
N MET A 210 13.49 9.17 12.91
CA MET A 210 13.55 10.59 13.29
C MET A 210 14.58 11.43 12.51
N THR A 211 14.95 10.99 11.31
CA THR A 211 15.99 11.58 10.46
C THR A 211 15.38 11.98 9.11
N PRO A 212 14.76 13.16 8.99
CA PRO A 212 14.17 13.61 7.73
C PRO A 212 15.28 14.00 6.73
N ALA A 213 15.23 13.45 5.52
CA ALA A 213 15.99 13.98 4.39
C ALA A 213 15.44 15.38 4.01
N LYS A 214 16.30 16.39 4.00
CA LYS A 214 15.95 17.79 3.75
C LYS A 214 16.15 18.20 2.30
N SER A 215 17.23 17.72 1.68
CA SER A 215 17.58 18.01 0.30
C SER A 215 18.41 16.85 -0.27
N ILE A 216 18.43 16.75 -1.60
CA ILE A 216 19.33 15.88 -2.34
C ILE A 216 20.04 16.71 -3.40
N ARG A 217 21.35 16.48 -3.58
CA ARG A 217 22.15 17.16 -4.61
C ARG A 217 23.25 16.26 -5.13
N GLN A 218 23.64 16.46 -6.38
CA GLN A 218 24.79 15.79 -6.99
C GLN A 218 26.09 16.51 -6.59
N ALA A 219 27.12 15.76 -6.19
CA ALA A 219 28.45 16.28 -5.91
C ALA A 219 29.51 15.20 -6.13
N GLY A 220 30.55 15.50 -6.91
CA GLY A 220 31.67 14.59 -7.14
C GLY A 220 31.26 13.23 -7.74
N GLY A 221 30.22 13.20 -8.57
CA GLY A 221 29.68 11.96 -9.16
C GLY A 221 28.88 11.07 -8.19
N LYS A 222 28.60 11.55 -6.97
CA LYS A 222 27.75 10.90 -5.97
C LYS A 222 26.55 11.79 -5.63
N THR A 223 25.55 11.22 -4.99
CA THR A 223 24.43 11.97 -4.40
C THR A 223 24.73 12.24 -2.93
N VAL A 224 24.51 13.49 -2.49
CA VAL A 224 24.57 13.92 -1.10
C VAL A 224 23.16 14.21 -0.62
N ILE A 225 22.76 13.56 0.48
CA ILE A 225 21.48 13.74 1.16
C ILE A 225 21.75 14.54 2.43
N GLU A 226 21.12 15.71 2.56
CA GLU A 226 21.25 16.54 3.75
C GLU A 226 20.19 16.14 4.79
N THR A 227 20.60 16.04 6.05
CA THR A 227 19.74 15.76 7.21
C THR A 227 20.05 16.74 8.34
N PRO A 228 19.20 16.85 9.38
CA PRO A 228 19.50 17.69 10.55
C PRO A 228 20.77 17.31 11.32
N PHE A 229 21.28 16.09 11.14
CA PHE A 229 22.36 15.52 11.95
C PHE A 229 23.65 15.26 11.15
N GLY A 230 23.71 15.69 9.89
CA GLY A 230 24.82 15.43 8.98
C GLY A 230 24.35 15.05 7.59
N THR A 231 25.27 14.54 6.77
CA THR A 231 25.01 14.18 5.38
C THR A 231 25.24 12.70 5.10
N ILE A 232 24.43 12.10 4.23
CA ILE A 232 24.72 10.78 3.68
C ILE A 232 25.17 10.94 2.23
N THR A 233 26.34 10.42 1.89
CA THR A 233 26.88 10.43 0.53
C THR A 233 26.87 9.02 -0.03
N ALA A 234 26.26 8.82 -1.19
CA ALA A 234 26.20 7.51 -1.85
C ALA A 234 26.21 7.62 -3.38
N PRO A 235 26.83 6.67 -4.10
CA PRO A 235 26.74 6.59 -5.55
C PRO A 235 25.34 6.14 -6.03
N ARG A 236 24.58 5.43 -5.19
CA ARG A 236 23.21 4.99 -5.49
C ARG A 236 22.25 5.43 -4.39
N VAL A 237 21.08 5.92 -4.78
CA VAL A 237 20.02 6.34 -3.87
C VAL A 237 18.67 5.77 -4.28
N LEU A 238 17.90 5.28 -3.31
CA LEU A 238 16.50 4.93 -3.47
C LEU A 238 15.61 5.94 -2.75
N ILE A 239 14.71 6.58 -3.50
CA ILE A 239 13.61 7.38 -2.96
C ILE A 239 12.37 6.47 -2.84
N ALA A 240 12.03 6.12 -1.60
CA ALA A 240 10.93 5.23 -1.23
C ALA A 240 9.86 5.93 -0.36
N THR A 241 9.67 7.23 -0.58
CA THR A 241 8.82 8.10 0.26
C THR A 241 7.35 8.13 -0.14
N ASN A 242 6.99 7.59 -1.32
CA ASN A 242 5.63 7.50 -1.83
C ASN A 242 4.83 8.82 -1.66
N ALA A 243 3.81 8.84 -0.80
CA ALA A 243 2.95 10.01 -0.55
C ALA A 243 3.66 11.19 0.14
N TYR A 244 4.84 10.94 0.73
CA TYR A 244 5.55 11.86 1.62
C TYR A 244 6.77 12.50 0.97
N ILE A 245 6.88 12.43 -0.37
CA ILE A 245 8.00 13.03 -1.12
C ILE A 245 8.16 14.54 -0.87
N GLY A 246 7.06 15.25 -0.64
CA GLY A 246 7.06 16.70 -0.47
C GLY A 246 7.77 17.39 -1.64
N ASN A 247 8.77 18.22 -1.34
CA ASN A 247 9.59 18.93 -2.32
C ASN A 247 11.00 18.32 -2.48
N LEU A 248 11.24 17.13 -1.93
CA LEU A 248 12.57 16.52 -1.93
C LEU A 248 13.09 16.24 -3.35
N GLU A 249 12.21 15.75 -4.23
CA GLU A 249 12.55 15.47 -5.63
C GLU A 249 11.37 15.86 -6.56
N PRO A 250 11.53 16.94 -7.37
CA PRO A 250 10.44 17.53 -8.15
C PRO A 250 9.79 16.62 -9.19
N VAL A 251 10.55 15.74 -9.84
CA VAL A 251 10.01 14.83 -10.86
C VAL A 251 9.04 13.86 -10.21
N THR A 252 9.45 13.17 -9.14
CA THR A 252 8.61 12.25 -8.37
C THR A 252 7.37 12.96 -7.86
N ALA A 253 7.56 14.14 -7.25
CA ALA A 253 6.44 14.95 -6.77
C ALA A 253 5.43 15.21 -7.90
N ALA A 254 5.88 15.53 -9.13
CA ALA A 254 5.02 15.76 -10.29
C ALA A 254 4.14 14.60 -10.72
N HIS A 255 4.47 13.37 -10.33
CA HIS A 255 3.78 12.16 -10.77
C HIS A 255 3.00 11.45 -9.65
N ILE A 256 3.37 11.68 -8.39
CA ILE A 256 2.76 11.02 -7.23
C ILE A 256 2.11 12.06 -6.34
N MET A 257 0.83 11.87 -6.06
CA MET A 257 0.05 12.77 -5.22
C MET A 257 -0.47 12.06 -3.97
N PRO A 258 -0.37 12.70 -2.78
CA PRO A 258 -0.97 12.16 -1.57
C PRO A 258 -2.49 12.30 -1.56
N ILE A 259 -3.20 11.23 -1.23
CA ILE A 259 -4.61 11.23 -0.83
C ILE A 259 -4.72 10.70 0.60
N ARG A 260 -5.53 11.34 1.44
CA ARG A 260 -5.79 10.85 2.80
C ARG A 260 -6.89 9.80 2.78
N SER A 261 -6.57 8.60 3.28
CA SER A 261 -7.54 7.52 3.51
C SER A 261 -7.75 7.33 5.00
N PHE A 262 -8.99 7.02 5.40
CA PHE A 262 -9.37 6.82 6.80
C PHE A 262 -9.99 5.46 7.02
N ILE A 263 -9.69 4.89 8.19
CA ILE A 263 -10.12 3.56 8.61
C ILE A 263 -10.62 3.63 10.05
N GLY A 264 -11.64 2.84 10.34
CA GLY A 264 -12.17 2.63 11.69
C GLY A 264 -12.14 1.15 12.04
N ALA A 265 -11.99 0.85 13.33
CA ALA A 265 -12.15 -0.50 13.87
C ALA A 265 -13.26 -0.50 14.92
N THR A 266 -14.18 -1.46 14.81
CA THR A 266 -15.25 -1.64 15.79
C THR A 266 -14.73 -2.28 17.09
N VAL A 267 -15.59 -2.39 18.09
CA VAL A 267 -15.48 -3.45 19.10
C VAL A 267 -15.62 -4.85 18.46
N PRO A 268 -15.21 -5.95 19.13
CA PRO A 268 -15.42 -7.29 18.59
C PRO A 268 -16.89 -7.55 18.25
N LEU A 269 -17.13 -8.29 17.17
CA LEU A 269 -18.44 -8.55 16.60
C LEU A 269 -19.01 -9.91 17.02
N ASP A 270 -18.78 -10.35 18.25
CA ASP A 270 -19.23 -11.67 18.73
C ASP A 270 -20.77 -11.81 18.68
N ALA A 271 -21.50 -10.70 18.83
CA ALA A 271 -22.95 -10.63 18.69
C ALA A 271 -23.46 -10.62 17.23
N PHE A 272 -22.56 -10.56 16.23
CA PHE A 272 -22.90 -10.45 14.81
C PHE A 272 -22.16 -11.50 13.97
N PRO A 273 -22.42 -12.81 14.21
CA PRO A 273 -21.67 -13.90 13.58
C PRO A 273 -21.80 -13.93 12.05
N ASP A 274 -22.92 -13.43 11.50
CA ASP A 274 -23.21 -13.43 10.07
C ASP A 274 -22.42 -12.40 9.26
N ILE A 275 -21.70 -11.47 9.91
CA ILE A 275 -20.90 -10.46 9.21
C ILE A 275 -19.56 -11.09 8.82
N ILE A 276 -19.34 -11.30 7.52
CA ILE A 276 -18.15 -11.96 6.95
C ILE A 276 -17.80 -13.25 7.73
N PRO A 277 -18.66 -14.27 7.77
CA PRO A 277 -18.48 -15.44 8.64
C PRO A 277 -17.10 -16.10 8.45
N ASP A 278 -16.62 -16.19 7.20
CA ASP A 278 -15.35 -16.82 6.83
C ASP A 278 -14.12 -15.90 6.99
N ARG A 279 -14.30 -14.66 7.48
CA ARG A 279 -13.24 -13.66 7.72
C ARG A 279 -12.42 -13.25 6.49
N GLU A 280 -12.88 -13.57 5.28
CA GLU A 280 -12.29 -13.13 4.02
C GLU A 280 -12.29 -11.58 3.96
N ALA A 281 -11.25 -10.98 3.39
CA ALA A 281 -11.27 -9.53 3.19
C ALA A 281 -12.25 -9.16 2.07
N VAL A 282 -12.82 -7.96 2.10
CA VAL A 282 -13.79 -7.50 1.11
C VAL A 282 -13.36 -6.15 0.56
N ALA A 283 -13.52 -5.94 -0.73
CA ALA A 283 -13.47 -4.64 -1.38
C ALA A 283 -14.56 -4.55 -2.45
N ASP A 284 -15.08 -3.35 -2.73
CA ASP A 284 -16.16 -3.18 -3.72
C ASP A 284 -15.71 -2.48 -5.02
N SER A 285 -16.55 -2.53 -6.06
CA SER A 285 -16.28 -1.91 -7.36
C SER A 285 -16.36 -0.38 -7.39
N ARG A 286 -16.53 0.30 -6.25
CA ARG A 286 -16.56 1.77 -6.25
C ARG A 286 -15.20 2.31 -6.64
N PHE A 287 -15.20 3.45 -7.34
CA PHE A 287 -13.96 4.16 -7.61
C PHE A 287 -13.33 4.66 -6.30
N VAL A 288 -14.16 5.23 -5.41
CA VAL A 288 -13.78 5.42 -4.00
C VAL A 288 -14.08 4.13 -3.26
N VAL A 289 -13.16 3.17 -3.39
CA VAL A 289 -13.31 1.81 -2.91
C VAL A 289 -13.64 1.76 -1.41
N ARG A 290 -14.68 1.00 -1.07
CA ARG A 290 -14.88 0.56 0.31
C ARG A 290 -14.20 -0.78 0.46
N TYR A 291 -13.37 -0.90 1.48
CA TYR A 291 -12.66 -2.12 1.80
C TYR A 291 -12.80 -2.40 3.30
N PHE A 292 -13.07 -3.65 3.64
CA PHE A 292 -13.34 -4.04 5.01
C PHE A 292 -13.04 -5.50 5.24
N ARG A 293 -12.77 -5.87 6.50
CA ARG A 293 -12.38 -7.23 6.88
C ARG A 293 -12.58 -7.43 8.37
N LYS A 294 -12.62 -8.68 8.82
CA LYS A 294 -12.52 -8.99 10.26
C LYS A 294 -11.08 -9.24 10.67
N THR A 295 -10.68 -8.73 11.82
CA THR A 295 -9.40 -9.05 12.46
C THR A 295 -9.38 -10.47 13.03
N ALA A 296 -8.21 -10.93 13.45
CA ALA A 296 -8.09 -12.17 14.24
C ALA A 296 -8.91 -12.11 15.54
N ASP A 297 -9.00 -10.95 16.20
CA ASP A 297 -9.83 -10.70 17.39
C ASP A 297 -11.28 -10.28 17.09
N ASN A 298 -11.78 -10.62 15.89
CA ASN A 298 -13.19 -10.51 15.48
C ASN A 298 -13.77 -9.08 15.42
N ARG A 299 -12.94 -8.05 15.19
CA ARG A 299 -13.39 -6.68 14.94
C ARG A 299 -13.55 -6.41 13.46
N LEU A 300 -14.50 -5.57 13.08
CA LEU A 300 -14.58 -5.06 11.70
C LEU A 300 -13.63 -3.87 11.54
N LEU A 301 -12.61 -4.03 10.68
CA LEU A 301 -11.94 -2.87 10.08
C LEU A 301 -12.72 -2.44 8.85
N PHE A 302 -12.93 -1.13 8.72
CA PHE A 302 -13.62 -0.56 7.59
C PHE A 302 -12.90 0.70 7.10
N GLY A 303 -12.47 0.69 5.85
CA GLY A 303 -11.98 1.84 5.10
C GLY A 303 -12.91 2.15 3.94
N GLY A 304 -13.15 3.43 3.68
CA GLY A 304 -14.11 3.84 2.65
C GLY A 304 -14.28 5.34 2.49
N ARG A 305 -13.46 6.13 3.21
CA ARG A 305 -13.41 7.58 3.09
C ARG A 305 -12.03 7.99 2.63
N GLU A 306 -12.00 8.71 1.52
CA GLU A 306 -10.91 9.62 1.21
C GLU A 306 -11.33 11.02 1.69
N ALA A 307 -10.52 11.71 2.49
CA ALA A 307 -10.75 13.14 2.72
C ALA A 307 -9.94 13.92 1.69
N TYR A 308 -10.66 14.74 0.95
CA TYR A 308 -10.18 15.47 -0.22
C TYR A 308 -9.53 16.82 0.13
N THR A 309 -9.03 16.94 1.36
CA THR A 309 -8.32 18.13 1.88
C THR A 309 -7.13 17.71 2.74
N ALA A 310 -6.13 18.60 2.87
CA ALA A 310 -5.03 18.42 3.82
C ALA A 310 -5.49 18.45 5.29
N ASP A 311 -6.71 18.92 5.54
CA ASP A 311 -7.29 19.02 6.88
C ASP A 311 -7.68 17.66 7.44
N THR A 312 -7.39 17.46 8.73
CA THR A 312 -7.81 16.29 9.47
C THR A 312 -9.27 16.48 9.88
N PRO A 313 -10.22 15.60 9.49
CA PRO A 313 -11.58 15.72 9.96
C PRO A 313 -11.62 15.63 11.49
N ARG A 314 -12.35 16.54 12.15
CA ARG A 314 -12.54 16.54 13.61
C ARG A 314 -13.18 15.25 14.12
N ASP A 315 -13.99 14.59 13.27
CA ASP A 315 -14.57 13.28 13.57
C ASP A 315 -14.48 12.35 12.34
N ILE A 316 -13.60 11.34 12.48
CA ILE A 316 -13.41 10.26 11.50
C ILE A 316 -14.51 9.20 11.65
N SER A 317 -14.97 8.97 12.88
CA SER A 317 -15.75 7.80 13.28
C SER A 317 -17.20 7.82 12.75
N SER A 318 -17.87 8.97 12.78
CA SER A 318 -19.27 9.10 12.33
C SER A 318 -19.49 8.73 10.86
N HIS A 319 -18.56 9.11 10.00
CA HIS A 319 -18.65 8.82 8.56
C HIS A 319 -18.46 7.35 8.28
N ILE A 320 -17.49 6.72 8.94
CA ILE A 320 -17.21 5.29 8.81
C ILE A 320 -18.40 4.49 9.33
N ARG A 321 -18.95 4.85 10.50
CA ARG A 321 -20.14 4.18 11.06
C ARG A 321 -21.34 4.25 10.11
N ARG A 322 -21.58 5.39 9.46
CA ARG A 322 -22.63 5.53 8.46
C ARG A 322 -22.42 4.60 7.25
N GLN A 323 -21.21 4.52 6.71
CA GLN A 323 -20.92 3.60 5.59
C GLN A 323 -21.05 2.13 6.01
N ILE A 324 -20.66 1.78 7.24
CA ILE A 324 -20.91 0.46 7.82
C ILE A 324 -22.42 0.20 7.89
N ALA A 325 -23.23 1.15 8.38
CA ALA A 325 -24.67 1.00 8.52
C ALA A 325 -25.42 0.82 7.19
N GLU A 326 -24.90 1.40 6.10
CA GLU A 326 -25.43 1.18 4.75
C GLU A 326 -25.29 -0.29 4.30
N ILE A 327 -24.20 -0.95 4.68
CA ILE A 327 -23.92 -2.35 4.30
C ILE A 327 -24.50 -3.32 5.35
N TYR A 328 -24.41 -2.96 6.63
CA TYR A 328 -24.84 -3.73 7.80
C TYR A 328 -25.73 -2.88 8.71
N PRO A 329 -27.05 -2.81 8.45
CA PRO A 329 -27.96 -2.01 9.27
C PRO A 329 -27.96 -2.38 10.76
N ALA A 330 -27.65 -3.64 11.09
CA ALA A 330 -27.50 -4.11 12.47
C ALA A 330 -26.35 -3.44 13.24
N LEU A 331 -25.37 -2.86 12.53
CA LEU A 331 -24.23 -2.16 13.11
C LEU A 331 -24.41 -0.63 13.18
N LYS A 332 -25.62 -0.10 12.97
CA LYS A 332 -25.85 1.36 12.91
C LYS A 332 -25.33 2.13 14.14
N ASP A 333 -25.41 1.51 15.32
CA ASP A 333 -24.99 2.09 16.60
C ASP A 333 -23.69 1.47 17.15
N ILE A 334 -22.97 0.68 16.34
CA ILE A 334 -21.75 0.00 16.78
C ILE A 334 -20.70 1.01 17.24
N GLU A 335 -20.07 0.71 18.36
CA GLU A 335 -18.94 1.50 18.85
C GLU A 335 -17.74 1.37 17.89
N ILE A 336 -17.16 2.52 17.53
CA ILE A 336 -15.90 2.60 16.80
C ILE A 336 -14.79 2.80 17.83
N SER A 337 -14.13 1.71 18.21
CA SER A 337 -13.08 1.70 19.24
C SER A 337 -11.81 2.45 18.80
N HIS A 338 -11.49 2.42 17.50
CA HIS A 338 -10.33 3.10 16.94
C HIS A 338 -10.69 3.77 15.62
N SER A 339 -10.03 4.89 15.32
CA SER A 339 -10.14 5.58 14.04
C SER A 339 -8.81 6.24 13.72
N TRP A 340 -8.35 6.08 12.49
CA TRP A 340 -7.09 6.66 12.06
C TRP A 340 -7.11 7.03 10.58
N GLY A 341 -6.14 7.85 10.19
CA GLY A 341 -5.87 8.15 8.78
C GLY A 341 -4.43 7.84 8.38
N GLY A 342 -4.18 7.91 7.08
CA GLY A 342 -2.86 7.85 6.47
C GLY A 342 -2.89 8.39 5.04
N SER A 343 -1.71 8.70 4.48
CA SER A 343 -1.60 9.22 3.11
C SER A 343 -1.17 8.13 2.14
N VAL A 344 -1.91 7.94 1.06
CA VAL A 344 -1.61 7.02 -0.05
C VAL A 344 -1.09 7.84 -1.23
N GLY A 345 0.03 7.42 -1.83
CA GLY A 345 0.56 8.03 -3.04
C GLY A 345 -0.10 7.42 -4.26
N ILE A 346 -0.74 8.26 -5.07
CA ILE A 346 -1.45 7.84 -6.28
C ILE A 346 -0.83 8.48 -7.52
N THR A 347 -0.93 7.78 -8.65
CA THR A 347 -0.62 8.32 -9.97
C THR A 347 -1.92 8.48 -10.77
N LEU A 348 -1.91 9.34 -11.80
CA LEU A 348 -3.07 9.52 -12.70
C LEU A 348 -3.62 8.18 -13.24
N PRO A 349 -2.80 7.31 -13.85
CA PRO A 349 -3.28 6.03 -14.37
C PRO A 349 -3.39 4.93 -13.29
N ARG A 350 -3.16 5.25 -12.01
CA ARG A 350 -3.11 4.28 -10.89
C ARG A 350 -2.07 3.16 -11.06
N LYS A 351 -1.00 3.44 -11.80
CA LYS A 351 0.14 2.54 -12.05
C LYS A 351 1.31 2.89 -11.13
N VAL A 352 2.13 1.88 -10.81
CA VAL A 352 3.36 2.07 -10.04
C VAL A 352 4.30 3.00 -10.82
N PHE A 353 4.88 3.96 -10.11
CA PHE A 353 5.89 4.86 -10.64
C PHE A 353 7.28 4.32 -10.31
N VAL A 354 8.07 4.04 -11.34
CA VAL A 354 9.49 3.67 -11.24
C VAL A 354 10.27 4.53 -12.22
N ARG A 355 11.26 5.29 -11.73
CA ARG A 355 12.07 6.15 -12.59
C ARG A 355 13.45 6.42 -11.99
N GLU A 356 14.47 6.43 -12.82
CA GLU A 356 15.71 7.13 -12.50
C GLU A 356 15.51 8.63 -12.71
N VAL A 357 15.53 9.40 -11.62
CA VAL A 357 15.16 10.82 -11.62
C VAL A 357 16.36 11.75 -11.72
N MET A 358 17.55 11.22 -11.43
CA MET A 358 18.87 11.81 -11.67
C MET A 358 19.90 10.67 -11.61
N PRO A 359 21.14 10.87 -12.08
CA PRO A 359 22.14 9.79 -12.14
C PRO A 359 22.31 9.07 -10.79
N GLY A 360 22.09 7.76 -10.81
CA GLY A 360 22.20 6.89 -9.63
C GLY A 360 21.05 7.00 -8.62
N VAL A 361 20.00 7.77 -8.91
CA VAL A 361 18.86 7.97 -7.99
C VAL A 361 17.58 7.43 -8.60
N THR A 362 17.10 6.33 -8.04
CA THR A 362 15.83 5.71 -8.44
C THR A 362 14.73 6.10 -7.47
N SER A 363 13.58 6.48 -8.00
CA SER A 363 12.36 6.75 -7.23
C SER A 363 11.32 5.68 -7.54
N ILE A 364 10.75 5.10 -6.48
CA ILE A 364 9.72 4.07 -6.56
C ILE A 364 8.56 4.44 -5.63
N GLY A 365 7.36 4.52 -6.19
CA GLY A 365 6.16 4.85 -5.43
C GLY A 365 4.89 4.79 -6.26
N GLY A 366 3.85 5.51 -5.84
CA GLY A 366 2.64 5.63 -6.64
C GLY A 366 1.81 4.34 -6.69
N TYR A 367 1.95 3.47 -5.69
CA TYR A 367 1.28 2.17 -5.61
C TYR A 367 -0.26 2.25 -5.59
N SER A 368 -0.84 3.45 -5.49
CA SER A 368 -2.24 3.71 -5.81
C SER A 368 -3.25 2.84 -5.06
N GLY A 369 -2.94 2.50 -3.79
CA GLY A 369 -3.79 1.67 -2.93
C GLY A 369 -3.51 0.16 -3.02
N HIS A 370 -2.72 -0.30 -3.98
CA HIS A 370 -2.33 -1.71 -4.16
C HIS A 370 -0.85 -1.93 -3.78
N GLY A 371 -0.46 -1.47 -2.59
CA GLY A 371 0.95 -1.41 -2.21
C GLY A 371 1.48 -2.61 -1.43
N VAL A 372 0.66 -3.37 -0.70
CA VAL A 372 1.17 -4.29 0.34
C VAL A 372 2.17 -5.30 -0.22
N MET A 373 1.86 -5.99 -1.32
CA MET A 373 2.79 -6.95 -1.92
C MET A 373 3.80 -6.26 -2.82
N LEU A 374 3.31 -5.44 -3.76
CA LEU A 374 4.15 -4.80 -4.78
C LEU A 374 5.23 -3.90 -4.17
N SER A 375 4.93 -3.12 -3.13
CA SER A 375 5.94 -2.25 -2.52
C SER A 375 7.05 -3.02 -1.84
N ASN A 376 6.72 -4.14 -1.17
CA ASN A 376 7.73 -5.02 -0.63
C ASN A 376 8.60 -5.60 -1.75
N TYR A 377 7.97 -6.12 -2.79
CA TYR A 377 8.70 -6.77 -3.88
C TYR A 377 9.53 -5.79 -4.71
N CYS A 378 9.02 -4.59 -5.01
CA CYS A 378 9.80 -3.54 -5.68
C CYS A 378 11.06 -3.15 -4.90
N GLY A 379 11.04 -3.17 -3.57
CA GLY A 379 12.24 -2.98 -2.75
C GLY A 379 13.28 -4.07 -3.00
N LYS A 380 12.85 -5.34 -3.01
CA LYS A 380 13.70 -6.49 -3.38
C LYS A 380 14.19 -6.38 -4.84
N LEU A 381 13.33 -5.99 -5.78
CA LEU A 381 13.70 -5.85 -7.19
C LEU A 381 14.72 -4.72 -7.40
N TYR A 382 14.62 -3.64 -6.64
CA TYR A 382 15.66 -2.60 -6.61
C TYR A 382 16.99 -3.17 -6.10
N ALA A 383 16.97 -3.93 -5.00
CA ALA A 383 18.17 -4.59 -4.50
C ALA A 383 18.80 -5.52 -5.55
N ASP A 384 17.98 -6.32 -6.23
CA ASP A 384 18.42 -7.19 -7.33
C ASP A 384 19.08 -6.41 -8.48
N LEU A 385 18.50 -5.28 -8.89
CA LEU A 385 19.07 -4.40 -9.91
C LEU A 385 20.45 -3.88 -9.48
N VAL A 386 20.57 -3.39 -8.24
CA VAL A 386 21.84 -2.91 -7.67
C VAL A 386 22.89 -4.02 -7.62
N LEU A 387 22.49 -5.26 -7.33
CA LEU A 387 23.33 -6.45 -7.30
C LEU A 387 23.64 -7.04 -8.69
N GLY A 388 23.19 -6.40 -9.78
CA GLY A 388 23.46 -6.83 -11.16
C GLY A 388 22.65 -8.05 -11.62
N LYS A 389 21.54 -8.36 -10.93
CA LYS A 389 20.60 -9.40 -11.38
C LYS A 389 19.67 -8.86 -12.46
N LYS A 390 18.81 -9.73 -13.00
CA LYS A 390 17.82 -9.36 -14.04
C LYS A 390 16.96 -8.19 -13.58
N ASP A 391 16.89 -7.15 -14.42
CA ASP A 391 16.05 -5.97 -14.15
C ASP A 391 14.56 -6.30 -14.35
N MET A 392 13.90 -6.65 -13.25
CA MET A 392 12.45 -6.84 -13.21
C MET A 392 11.70 -5.57 -12.77
N LEU A 393 12.39 -4.43 -12.60
CA LEU A 393 11.77 -3.11 -12.45
C LEU A 393 11.47 -2.46 -13.80
N ALA A 394 12.22 -2.80 -14.84
CA ALA A 394 12.03 -2.31 -16.21
C ALA A 394 10.56 -2.36 -16.70
N PRO A 395 9.77 -3.43 -16.46
CA PRO A 395 8.35 -3.46 -16.85
C PRO A 395 7.51 -2.33 -16.26
N PHE A 396 7.81 -1.92 -15.02
CA PHE A 396 7.14 -0.78 -14.38
C PHE A 396 7.65 0.56 -14.92
N ALA A 397 8.95 0.68 -15.20
CA ALA A 397 9.55 1.89 -15.74
C ALA A 397 9.02 2.24 -17.15
N GLN A 398 8.59 1.23 -17.91
CA GLN A 398 7.97 1.40 -19.23
C GLN A 398 6.50 1.85 -19.19
N LEU A 399 5.86 1.82 -18.01
CA LEU A 399 4.47 2.26 -17.88
C LEU A 399 4.35 3.77 -18.12
N LYS A 400 3.34 4.16 -18.91
CA LYS A 400 3.00 5.57 -19.14
C LYS A 400 2.41 6.18 -17.88
N VAL A 401 3.27 6.78 -17.06
CA VAL A 401 2.86 7.57 -15.89
C VAL A 401 3.17 9.04 -16.19
N PRO A 402 2.19 9.82 -16.71
CA PRO A 402 2.35 11.24 -16.96
C PRO A 402 2.32 12.03 -15.64
N SER A 403 2.89 13.22 -15.66
CA SER A 403 2.76 14.16 -14.55
C SER A 403 1.34 14.72 -14.49
N PHE A 404 0.95 15.21 -13.31
CA PHE A 404 -0.29 15.95 -13.17
C PHE A 404 -0.23 17.29 -13.92
N PRO A 405 -1.25 17.65 -14.72
CA PRO A 405 -1.28 18.91 -15.45
C PRO A 405 -1.10 20.11 -14.51
N GLY A 406 -0.26 21.08 -14.91
CA GLY A 406 0.04 22.24 -14.08
C GLY A 406 0.97 21.98 -12.88
N GLY A 407 1.65 20.83 -12.84
CA GLY A 407 2.70 20.56 -11.86
C GLY A 407 2.17 20.50 -10.43
N ALA A 408 2.95 20.97 -9.44
CA ALA A 408 2.57 20.88 -8.02
C ALA A 408 1.36 21.73 -7.64
N SER A 409 1.17 22.86 -8.31
CA SER A 409 0.17 23.87 -7.93
C SER A 409 -1.26 23.51 -8.35
N LEU A 410 -1.46 22.81 -9.48
CA LEU A 410 -2.81 22.42 -9.95
C LEU A 410 -3.22 20.98 -9.60
N ARG A 411 -2.34 20.20 -8.95
CA ARG A 411 -2.60 18.82 -8.53
C ARG A 411 -3.87 18.65 -7.70
N ALA A 412 -3.94 19.36 -6.57
CA ALA A 412 -5.05 19.25 -5.62
C ALA A 412 -6.42 19.61 -6.23
N PRO A 413 -6.59 20.74 -6.95
CA PRO A 413 -7.89 21.07 -7.54
C PRO A 413 -8.29 20.11 -8.68
N LEU A 414 -7.36 19.68 -9.54
CA LEU A 414 -7.66 18.72 -10.61
C LEU A 414 -8.10 17.36 -10.05
N LEU A 415 -7.45 16.92 -8.97
CA LEU A 415 -7.85 15.70 -8.29
C LEU A 415 -9.23 15.86 -7.67
N PHE A 416 -9.48 16.95 -6.95
CA PHE A 416 -10.77 17.20 -6.34
C PHE A 416 -11.91 17.11 -7.39
N LEU A 417 -11.71 17.68 -8.57
CA LEU A 417 -12.65 17.59 -9.68
C LEU A 417 -12.80 16.14 -10.19
N ALA A 418 -11.70 15.45 -10.46
CA ALA A 418 -11.73 14.07 -10.95
C ALA A 418 -12.42 13.12 -9.94
N LEU A 419 -12.05 13.18 -8.67
CA LEU A 419 -12.62 12.35 -7.62
C LEU A 419 -14.09 12.70 -7.36
N SER A 420 -14.47 13.98 -7.44
CA SER A 420 -15.88 14.41 -7.31
C SER A 420 -16.74 13.89 -8.47
N TRP A 421 -16.20 13.92 -9.69
CA TRP A 421 -16.84 13.33 -10.87
C TRP A 421 -17.06 11.82 -10.69
N TYR A 422 -16.01 11.09 -10.27
CA TYR A 422 -16.15 9.66 -10.04
C TYR A 422 -17.07 9.32 -8.86
N ALA A 423 -17.07 10.12 -7.78
CA ALA A 423 -18.01 9.95 -6.67
C ALA A 423 -19.47 10.17 -7.13
N LEU A 424 -19.71 11.08 -8.07
CA LEU A 424 -21.01 11.28 -8.70
C LEU A 424 -21.42 10.04 -9.52
N ARG A 425 -20.49 9.50 -10.32
CA ARG A 425 -20.68 8.28 -11.13
C ARG A 425 -20.86 7.02 -10.28
N ASP A 426 -20.27 6.96 -9.09
CA ASP A 426 -20.51 5.86 -8.15
C ASP A 426 -21.91 5.95 -7.53
N ARG A 427 -22.50 7.15 -7.47
CA ARG A 427 -23.82 7.39 -6.84
C ARG A 427 -25.01 7.19 -7.78
N PHE A 428 -24.86 7.54 -9.05
CA PHE A 428 -25.84 7.35 -10.13
C PHE A 428 -25.32 6.29 -11.07
#